data_AF-A0A7V3NJG5-F1
#
_entry.id   AF-A0A7V3NJG5-F1
#
_cell.length_a   1.000
_cell.length_b   1.000
_cell.length_c   1.000
_cell.angle_alpha   90.00
_cell.angle_beta   90.00
_cell.angle_gamma   90.00
#
_symmetry.space_group_name_H-M   'P 1'
#
loop_
_entity.id
_entity.type
_entity.pdbx_description
1 polymer ?
#
loop_
_entity_poly.entity_id
_entity_poly.type
_entity_poly.pdbx_seq_one_letter_code
_entity_poly.pdbx_strand_id
1 'polypeptide(L)'
;METIQASEVHTLTAAQRVAAYAANLKFEDLTDLTVTRARQVVLDTLGTALGGYPTRLGRLAVEYAATMQPGDEATLIADGRRSTVEGAAWANAVMAKHLGMDDSHRVCG
;
A
#
# COMPACT_ATOMS: atom_id res chain seq x y z
N MET A 1 -11.36 24.22 -6.62
CA MET A 1 -9.95 24.12 -6.18
C MET A 1 -9.13 24.87 -7.21
N GLU A 2 -8.60 26.04 -6.85
CA GLU A 2 -7.93 26.95 -7.80
C GLU A 2 -6.67 26.30 -8.39
N THR A 3 -6.53 26.46 -9.70
CA THR A 3 -5.37 26.00 -10.45
C THR A 3 -4.17 26.90 -10.11
N ILE A 4 -3.17 26.33 -9.43
CA ILE A 4 -1.93 27.02 -9.06
C ILE A 4 -1.21 27.46 -10.35
N GLN A 5 -0.91 28.75 -10.47
CA GLN A 5 -0.23 29.32 -11.64
C GLN A 5 1.26 28.91 -11.66
N ALA A 6 1.86 28.80 -12.84
CA ALA A 6 3.26 28.35 -13.01
C ALA A 6 4.31 29.19 -12.24
N SER A 7 3.99 30.43 -11.89
CA SER A 7 4.84 31.33 -11.10
C SER A 7 4.90 31.01 -9.60
N GLU A 8 3.95 30.24 -9.04
CA GLU A 8 3.91 29.89 -7.60
C GLU A 8 4.70 28.60 -7.27
N VAL A 9 5.05 27.81 -8.28
CA VAL A 9 5.70 26.49 -8.10
C VAL A 9 7.11 26.63 -7.49
N HIS A 10 7.78 27.77 -7.69
CA HIS A 10 9.13 28.03 -7.16
C HIS A 10 9.16 28.39 -5.66
N THR A 11 8.00 28.59 -5.03
CA THR A 11 7.91 28.96 -3.60
C THR A 11 7.46 27.80 -2.71
N LEU A 12 6.99 26.69 -3.30
CA LEU A 12 6.56 25.51 -2.56
C LEU A 12 7.76 24.76 -1.98
N THR A 13 7.66 24.40 -0.70
CA THR A 13 8.55 23.42 -0.07
C THR A 13 8.50 22.08 -0.80
N ALA A 14 9.52 21.24 -0.62
CA ALA A 14 9.54 19.89 -1.20
C ALA A 14 8.31 19.07 -0.79
N ALA A 15 7.86 19.17 0.46
CA ALA A 15 6.66 18.51 0.96
C ALA A 15 5.39 18.99 0.23
N GLN A 16 5.23 20.31 0.07
CA GLN A 16 4.10 20.88 -0.66
C GLN A 16 4.08 20.44 -2.12
N ARG A 17 5.24 20.35 -2.78
CA ARG A 17 5.33 19.85 -4.16
C ARG A 17 4.88 18.40 -4.29
N VAL A 18 5.34 17.52 -3.40
CA VAL A 18 4.94 16.10 -3.40
C VAL A 18 3.45 15.95 -3.09
N ALA A 19 2.94 16.68 -2.10
CA ALA A 19 1.52 16.67 -1.76
C ALA A 19 0.64 17.16 -2.92
N ALA A 20 1.03 18.27 -3.57
CA ALA A 20 0.32 18.80 -4.73
C ALA A 20 0.34 17.83 -5.92
N TYR A 21 1.48 17.19 -6.19
CA TYR A 21 1.57 16.15 -7.22
C TYR A 21 0.65 14.96 -6.90
N ALA A 22 0.75 14.38 -5.71
CA ALA A 22 -0.03 13.21 -5.32
C ALA A 22 -1.54 13.48 -5.29
N ALA A 23 -1.96 14.68 -4.88
CA ALA A 23 -3.38 15.05 -4.82
C ALA A 23 -4.01 15.32 -6.19
N ASN A 24 -3.22 15.70 -7.20
CA ASN A 24 -3.73 16.05 -8.53
C ASN A 24 -3.44 14.98 -9.61
N LEU A 25 -2.62 13.97 -9.30
CA LEU A 25 -2.31 12.88 -10.24
C LEU A 25 -3.59 12.10 -10.59
N LYS A 26 -3.85 11.93 -11.88
CA LYS A 26 -4.95 11.12 -12.39
C LYS A 26 -4.43 9.85 -13.06
N PHE A 27 -5.30 8.86 -13.18
CA PHE A 27 -4.96 7.61 -13.87
C PHE A 27 -4.58 7.82 -15.34
N GLU A 28 -5.20 8.80 -16.00
CA GLU A 28 -4.90 9.18 -17.40
C GLU A 28 -3.50 9.79 -17.59
N ASP A 29 -2.87 10.28 -16.52
CA ASP A 29 -1.50 10.80 -16.56
C ASP A 29 -0.45 9.67 -16.53
N LEU A 30 -0.86 8.41 -16.28
CA LEU A 30 0.04 7.28 -16.15
C LEU A 30 0.38 6.67 -17.50
N THR A 31 1.65 6.31 -17.69
CA THR A 31 2.06 5.52 -18.86
C THR A 31 1.57 4.08 -18.75
N ASP A 32 1.37 3.41 -19.88
CA ASP A 32 1.03 1.98 -19.92
C ASP A 32 2.04 1.12 -19.15
N LEU A 33 3.32 1.50 -19.21
CA LEU A 33 4.38 0.82 -18.46
C LEU A 33 4.17 0.99 -16.94
N THR A 34 3.84 2.19 -16.48
CA THR A 34 3.54 2.47 -15.06
C THR A 34 2.37 1.62 -14.58
N VAL A 35 1.27 1.58 -15.34
CA VAL A 35 0.09 0.76 -15.00
C VAL A 35 0.45 -0.73 -14.97
N THR A 36 1.24 -1.20 -15.94
CA THR A 36 1.69 -2.60 -16.01
C THR A 36 2.54 -2.98 -14.80
N ARG A 37 3.50 -2.12 -14.42
CA ARG A 37 4.36 -2.35 -13.24
C ARG A 37 3.58 -2.29 -11.94
N ALA A 38 2.67 -1.35 -11.79
CA ALA A 38 1.80 -1.27 -10.61
C ALA A 38 0.99 -2.55 -10.42
N ARG A 39 0.42 -3.12 -11.50
CA ARG A 39 -0.29 -4.41 -11.44
C ARG A 39 0.61 -5.55 -10.99
N GLN A 40 1.85 -5.59 -11.47
CA GLN A 40 2.82 -6.61 -11.07
C GLN A 40 3.18 -6.51 -9.59
N VAL A 41 3.44 -5.31 -9.09
CA VAL A 41 3.74 -5.06 -7.67
C VAL A 41 2.55 -5.43 -6.77
N VAL A 42 1.32 -5.08 -7.18
CA VAL A 42 0.10 -5.49 -6.46
C VAL A 42 -0.02 -7.01 -6.41
N LEU A 43 0.20 -7.69 -7.54
CA LEU A 43 0.13 -9.16 -7.61
C LEU A 43 1.22 -9.81 -6.74
N ASP A 44 2.44 -9.30 -6.79
CA ASP A 44 3.55 -9.74 -5.95
C ASP A 44 3.23 -9.60 -4.46
N THR A 45 2.77 -8.42 -4.04
CA THR A 45 2.37 -8.12 -2.65
C THR A 45 1.28 -9.08 -2.16
N LEU A 46 0.29 -9.38 -2.99
CA LEU A 46 -0.75 -10.36 -2.64
C LEU A 46 -0.17 -11.77 -2.51
N GLY A 47 0.72 -12.16 -3.43
CA GLY A 47 1.41 -13.45 -3.39
C GLY A 47 2.25 -13.64 -2.13
N THR A 48 3.00 -12.62 -1.73
CA THR A 48 3.83 -12.66 -0.52
C THR A 48 2.99 -12.61 0.75
N ALA A 49 1.89 -11.85 0.79
CA ALA A 49 0.95 -11.87 1.90
C ALA A 49 0.33 -13.26 2.10
N LEU A 50 -0.15 -13.87 1.01
CA LEU A 50 -0.68 -15.24 1.03
C LEU A 50 0.40 -16.26 1.45
N GLY A 51 1.65 -16.09 1.00
CA GLY A 51 2.78 -16.93 1.40
C GLY A 51 3.20 -16.72 2.87
N GLY A 52 3.03 -15.51 3.41
CA GLY A 52 3.36 -15.16 4.78
C GLY A 52 2.32 -15.65 5.80
N TYR A 53 1.05 -15.81 5.38
CA TYR A 53 -0.03 -16.24 6.26
C TYR A 53 0.21 -17.55 7.02
N PRO A 54 0.69 -18.66 6.41
CA PRO A 54 0.87 -19.94 7.10
C PRO A 54 1.91 -19.93 8.22
N THR A 55 2.79 -18.91 8.26
CA THR A 55 3.83 -18.82 9.30
C THR A 55 3.23 -18.50 10.66
N ARG A 56 4.03 -18.68 11.72
CA ARG A 56 3.61 -18.32 13.08
C ARG A 56 3.32 -16.82 13.19
N LEU A 57 4.16 -15.97 12.60
CA LEU A 57 3.98 -14.52 12.67
C LEU A 57 2.76 -14.07 11.88
N GLY A 58 2.54 -14.62 10.68
CA GLY A 58 1.37 -14.28 9.86
C GLY A 58 0.05 -14.56 10.58
N ARG A 59 -0.10 -15.77 11.13
CA ARG A 59 -1.29 -16.14 11.92
C ARG A 59 -1.48 -15.28 13.17
N LEU A 60 -0.40 -14.95 13.89
CA LEU A 60 -0.49 -14.08 15.07
C LEU A 60 -0.89 -12.65 14.70
N ALA A 61 -0.43 -12.12 13.57
CA ALA A 61 -0.81 -10.78 13.13
C ALA A 61 -2.30 -10.71 12.77
N VAL A 62 -2.82 -11.71 12.05
CA VAL A 62 -4.24 -11.83 11.73
C VAL A 62 -5.07 -11.93 13.01
N GLU A 63 -4.69 -12.80 13.95
CA GLU A 63 -5.43 -13.00 15.19
C GLU A 63 -5.43 -11.74 16.08
N TYR A 64 -4.29 -11.06 16.14
CA TYR A 64 -4.17 -9.79 16.85
C TYR A 64 -5.11 -8.74 16.25
N ALA A 65 -5.13 -8.57 14.93
CA ALA A 65 -6.02 -7.60 14.28
C ALA A 65 -7.49 -7.97 14.49
N ALA A 66 -7.86 -9.23 14.33
CA ALA A 66 -9.24 -9.70 14.54
C ALA A 66 -9.73 -9.49 15.99
N THR A 67 -8.84 -9.61 16.97
CA THR A 67 -9.20 -9.52 18.40
C THR A 67 -9.12 -8.10 18.93
N MET A 68 -8.05 -7.38 18.60
CA MET A 68 -7.73 -6.07 19.18
C MET A 68 -8.24 -4.90 18.34
N GLN A 69 -8.54 -5.14 17.06
CA GLN A 69 -9.09 -4.16 16.12
C GLN A 69 -10.37 -4.73 15.46
N PRO A 70 -11.39 -5.14 16.24
CA PRO A 70 -12.60 -5.69 15.68
C PRO A 70 -13.32 -4.63 14.82
N GLY A 71 -13.80 -5.03 13.66
CA GLY A 71 -14.46 -4.13 12.72
C GLY A 71 -14.95 -4.86 11.48
N ASP A 72 -15.65 -4.15 10.62
CA ASP A 72 -16.25 -4.70 9.40
C ASP A 72 -15.95 -3.82 8.18
N GLU A 73 -14.77 -3.20 8.13
CA GLU A 73 -14.40 -2.23 7.08
C GLU A 73 -13.48 -2.86 6.04
N ALA A 74 -12.49 -3.64 6.46
CA ALA A 74 -11.48 -4.23 5.60
C ALA A 74 -11.20 -5.70 5.93
N THR A 75 -10.68 -6.45 4.95
CA THR A 75 -10.47 -7.89 5.03
C THR A 75 -9.02 -8.23 5.43
N LEU A 76 -8.87 -9.19 6.33
CA LEU A 76 -7.61 -9.87 6.61
C LEU A 76 -7.31 -10.87 5.49
N ILE A 77 -6.28 -10.60 4.68
CA ILE A 77 -5.90 -11.42 3.53
C ILE A 77 -5.60 -12.84 4.02
N ALA A 78 -5.96 -13.85 3.21
CA ALA A 78 -5.86 -15.28 3.47
C ALA A 78 -6.82 -15.86 4.54
N ASP A 79 -7.22 -15.08 5.54
CA ASP A 79 -8.11 -15.52 6.62
C ASP A 79 -9.60 -15.26 6.33
N GLY A 80 -9.91 -14.12 5.70
CA GLY A 80 -11.27 -13.77 5.26
C GLY A 80 -12.13 -13.08 6.33
N ARG A 81 -11.75 -13.10 7.62
CA ARG A 81 -12.37 -12.24 8.62
C ARG A 81 -12.14 -10.75 8.29
N ARG A 82 -12.96 -9.91 8.89
CA ARG A 82 -12.91 -8.45 8.72
C ARG A 82 -12.48 -7.77 10.03
N SER A 83 -11.91 -6.59 9.88
CA SER A 83 -11.32 -5.75 10.94
C SER A 83 -11.53 -4.27 10.58
N THR A 84 -11.05 -3.36 11.42
CA THR A 84 -10.92 -1.95 11.01
C THR A 84 -9.96 -1.82 9.83
N VAL A 85 -9.99 -0.68 9.14
CA VAL A 85 -9.07 -0.42 8.02
C VAL A 85 -7.61 -0.50 8.48
N GLU A 86 -7.28 0.04 9.64
CA GLU A 86 -5.92 0.08 10.19
C GLU A 86 -5.45 -1.32 10.63
N GLY A 87 -6.33 -2.08 11.29
CA GLY A 87 -6.03 -3.44 11.75
C GLY A 87 -5.76 -4.38 10.58
N ALA A 88 -6.62 -4.34 9.56
CA ALA A 88 -6.42 -5.13 8.35
C ALA A 88 -5.16 -4.72 7.59
N ALA A 89 -4.93 -3.41 7.41
CA ALA A 89 -3.72 -2.91 6.74
C ALA A 89 -2.44 -3.37 7.45
N TRP A 90 -2.40 -3.27 8.78
CA TRP A 90 -1.24 -3.71 9.58
C TRP A 90 -1.00 -5.22 9.43
N ALA A 91 -2.01 -6.06 9.62
CA ALA A 91 -1.85 -7.52 9.54
C ALA A 91 -1.42 -7.96 8.13
N ASN A 92 -2.06 -7.39 7.10
CA ASN A 92 -1.73 -7.67 5.70
C ASN A 92 -0.29 -7.27 5.35
N ALA A 93 0.17 -6.11 5.83
CA ALA A 93 1.55 -5.67 5.62
C ALA A 93 2.58 -6.55 6.35
N VAL A 94 2.29 -7.00 7.58
CA VAL A 94 3.14 -7.94 8.31
C VAL A 94 3.30 -9.23 7.51
N MET A 95 2.21 -9.79 6.99
CA MET A 95 2.26 -11.00 6.16
C MET A 95 3.07 -10.79 4.88
N ALA A 96 2.81 -9.70 4.14
CA ALA A 96 3.50 -9.39 2.88
C ALA A 96 5.02 -9.30 3.07
N LYS A 97 5.47 -8.66 4.16
CA LYS A 97 6.90 -8.47 4.39
C LYS A 97 7.62 -9.71 4.96
N HIS A 98 6.88 -10.60 5.61
CA HIS A 98 7.47 -11.58 6.52
C HIS A 98 8.52 -12.51 5.87
N LEU A 99 8.31 -12.88 4.61
CA LEU A 99 9.20 -13.82 3.91
C LEU A 99 10.43 -13.16 3.28
N GLY A 100 10.48 -11.82 3.21
CA GLY A 100 11.52 -11.09 2.47
C GLY A 100 11.50 -11.35 0.96
N MET A 101 10.34 -11.72 0.44
CA MET A 101 10.08 -12.04 -0.98
C MET A 101 9.30 -10.93 -1.68
N ASP A 102 8.96 -9.86 -0.97
CA ASP A 102 8.32 -8.68 -1.53
C ASP A 102 9.22 -7.99 -2.54
N ASP A 103 8.58 -7.26 -3.45
CA ASP A 103 9.26 -6.44 -4.42
C ASP A 103 10.33 -5.54 -3.78
N SER A 104 11.34 -5.24 -4.58
CA SER A 104 12.43 -4.36 -4.18
C SER A 104 12.61 -3.28 -5.22
N HIS A 105 12.79 -2.05 -4.77
CA HIS A 105 13.13 -0.94 -5.64
C HIS A 105 14.63 -0.64 -5.48
N ARG A 106 15.35 -0.52 -6.60
CA ARG A 106 16.67 0.11 -6.60
C ARG A 106 16.48 1.57 -7.00
N VAL A 107 16.83 2.49 -6.11
CA VAL A 107 16.98 3.91 -6.47
C VAL A 107 18.33 4.07 -7.17
N CYS A 108 18.42 3.66 -8.43
CA CYS A 108 19.48 4.14 -9.33
C CYS A 108 19.14 3.93 -10.80
N GLY A 109 18.84 5.07 -11.43
CA GLY A 109 19.13 5.45 -12.79
C GLY A 109 19.22 6.96 -12.77
#